data_AF-A0A818QXW0-F1
#
_entry.id   AF-A0A818QXW0-F1
#
_cell.length_a   1.000
_cell.length_b   1.000
_cell.length_c   1.000
_cell.angle_alpha   90.00
_cell.angle_beta   90.00
_cell.angle_gamma   90.00
#
_symmetry.space_group_name_H-M   'P 1'
#
loop_
_entity.id
_entity.type
_entity.pdbx_description
1 polymer ?
#
loop_
_entity_poly.entity_id
_entity_poly.type
_entity_poly.pdbx_seq_one_letter_code
_entity_poly.pdbx_strand_id
1 'polypeptide(L)'
;MMKDHYVFRHLNACEKMGYATTICCDKRETLTTNRMTVVQAYVGEKHWKNVETPDRAKEIIIPDNIKEIICESVSVNSSYSSKLLVN
;
A
#
# COMPACT_ATOMS: atom_id res chain seq x y z
N MET A 1 -19.39 21.36 3.93
CA MET A 1 -19.78 19.93 4.00
C MET A 1 -19.64 19.23 2.65
N MET A 2 -20.52 19.43 1.64
CA MET A 2 -20.36 18.74 0.34
C MET A 2 -19.11 19.17 -0.45
N LYS A 3 -18.68 20.43 -0.31
CA LYS A 3 -17.41 20.92 -0.88
C LYS A 3 -16.18 20.27 -0.23
N ASP A 4 -16.33 19.71 0.96
CA ASP A 4 -15.25 19.09 1.74
C ASP A 4 -15.30 17.55 1.64
N HIS A 5 -15.93 17.02 0.58
CA HIS A 5 -16.11 15.59 0.32
C HIS A 5 -16.98 14.82 1.34
N TYR A 6 -17.75 15.50 2.19
CA TYR A 6 -18.74 14.86 3.06
C TYR A 6 -20.11 14.81 2.39
N VAL A 7 -20.61 13.60 2.15
CA VAL A 7 -21.95 13.35 1.62
C VAL A 7 -22.82 12.69 2.70
N PHE A 8 -23.86 13.40 3.14
CA PHE A 8 -24.84 12.88 4.10
C PHE A 8 -26.05 12.31 3.35
N ARG A 9 -26.38 11.04 3.61
CA ARG A 9 -27.61 10.41 3.09
C ARG A 9 -28.83 10.68 3.95
N HIS A 10 -28.62 10.93 5.25
CA HIS A 10 -29.67 11.28 6.21
C HIS A 10 -29.28 12.53 6.97
N LEU A 11 -30.14 13.54 6.98
CA LEU A 11 -29.83 14.86 7.57
C LEU A 11 -29.59 14.77 9.09
N ASN A 12 -30.24 13.83 9.77
CA ASN A 12 -30.07 13.59 11.21
C ASN A 12 -28.70 12.99 11.58
N ALA A 13 -27.90 12.54 10.61
CA ALA A 13 -26.54 12.07 10.86
C ALA A 13 -25.59 13.22 11.23
N CYS A 14 -25.86 14.45 10.75
CA CYS A 14 -25.07 15.63 11.08
C CYS A 14 -25.11 15.94 12.58
N GLU A 15 -26.29 15.86 13.19
CA GLU A 15 -26.47 16.07 14.62
C GLU A 15 -25.84 14.93 15.43
N LYS A 16 -26.09 13.67 15.06
CA LYS A 16 -25.56 12.49 15.77
C LYS A 16 -24.03 12.45 15.80
N MET A 17 -23.36 12.86 14.72
CA MET A 17 -21.89 12.90 14.67
C MET A 17 -21.31 13.92 15.67
N GLY A 18 -22.04 14.99 15.99
CA GLY A 18 -21.63 15.96 17.01
C GLY A 18 -21.58 15.41 18.44
N TYR A 19 -22.26 14.28 18.70
CA TYR A 19 -22.30 13.61 20.01
C TYR A 19 -21.47 12.31 20.05
N ALA A 20 -20.73 11.99 18.99
CA ALA A 20 -19.96 10.75 18.94
C ALA A 20 -18.79 10.78 19.95
N THR A 21 -18.76 9.83 20.89
CA THR A 21 -17.66 9.67 21.88
C THR A 21 -16.64 8.61 21.46
N THR A 22 -16.95 7.81 20.44
CA THR A 22 -16.07 6.74 19.95
C THR A 22 -16.29 6.56 18.45
N ILE A 23 -15.19 6.39 17.71
CA ILE A 23 -15.20 6.13 16.27
C ILE A 23 -14.49 4.79 16.06
N CYS A 24 -15.22 3.80 15.53
CA CYS A 24 -14.65 2.53 15.12
C CYS A 24 -14.21 2.66 13.66
N CYS A 25 -12.91 2.80 13.42
CA CYS A 25 -12.35 2.90 12.07
C CYS A 25 -11.79 1.57 11.60
N ASP A 26 -12.05 1.24 10.34
CA ASP A 26 -11.31 0.18 9.65
C ASP A 26 -9.90 0.66 9.28
N LYS A 27 -8.95 -0.27 9.14
CA LYS A 27 -7.57 0.07 8.77
C LYS A 27 -7.43 0.35 7.27
N ARG A 28 -7.80 -0.63 6.45
CA ARG A 28 -7.61 -0.58 4.99
C ARG A 28 -8.52 0.47 4.38
N GLU A 29 -8.01 1.26 3.45
CA GLU A 29 -8.74 2.31 2.71
C GLU A 29 -9.31 3.46 3.57
N THR A 30 -9.27 3.36 4.89
CA THR A 30 -9.74 4.39 5.83
C THR A 30 -8.56 5.05 6.57
N LEU A 31 -7.74 4.28 7.28
CA LEU A 31 -6.57 4.82 7.98
C LEU A 31 -5.29 4.80 7.13
N THR A 32 -5.22 3.90 6.15
CA THR A 32 -4.10 3.84 5.20
C THR A 32 -4.52 4.36 3.84
N THR A 33 -3.57 4.86 3.06
CA THR A 33 -3.77 5.33 1.67
C THR A 33 -4.06 4.20 0.68
N ASN A 34 -4.22 2.96 1.17
CA ASN A 34 -4.33 1.74 0.38
C ASN A 34 -3.26 1.58 -0.71
N ARG A 35 -2.11 2.23 -0.52
CA ARG A 35 -0.96 2.17 -1.42
C ARG A 35 0.20 1.56 -0.66
N MET A 36 0.31 0.24 -0.75
CA MET A 36 1.38 -0.51 -0.10
C MET A 36 2.70 -0.28 -0.83
N THR A 37 3.78 -0.07 -0.09
CA THR A 37 5.15 0.05 -0.59
C THR A 37 6.06 -0.92 0.15
N VAL A 38 7.11 -1.39 -0.53
CA VAL A 38 8.14 -2.23 0.09
C VAL A 38 9.16 -1.30 0.76
N VAL A 39 9.21 -1.31 2.08
CA VAL A 39 10.14 -0.46 2.87
C VAL A 39 11.42 -1.18 3.27
N GLN A 40 11.37 -2.50 3.36
CA GLN A 40 12.47 -3.37 3.80
C GLN A 40 12.41 -4.68 3.02
N ALA A 41 13.57 -5.28 2.76
CA ALA A 41 13.69 -6.57 2.09
C ALA A 41 14.78 -7.42 2.75
N TYR A 42 14.55 -8.72 2.86
CA TYR A 42 15.56 -9.68 3.34
C TYR A 42 15.85 -10.68 2.23
N VAL A 43 17.03 -10.57 1.62
CA VAL A 43 17.42 -11.38 0.45
C VAL A 43 18.90 -11.74 0.57
N GLY A 44 19.24 -13.00 0.26
CA GLY A 44 20.62 -13.48 0.30
C GLY A 44 21.29 -13.28 1.66
N GLU A 45 20.58 -13.64 2.75
CA GLU A 45 21.01 -13.48 4.15
C GLU A 45 21.28 -12.03 4.61
N LYS A 46 20.94 -11.05 3.77
CA LYS A 46 21.14 -9.63 4.05
C LYS A 46 19.81 -8.89 4.20
N HIS A 47 19.71 -8.10 5.26
CA HIS A 47 18.58 -7.21 5.52
C HIS A 47 18.84 -5.82 4.92
N TRP A 48 18.05 -5.46 3.92
CA TRP A 48 18.02 -4.16 3.27
C TRP A 48 16.92 -3.30 3.90
N LYS A 49 17.29 -2.13 4.41
CA LYS A 49 16.38 -1.16 5.01
C LYS A 49 16.21 0.06 4.10
N ASN A 50 15.06 0.72 4.16
CA ASN A 50 14.73 1.95 3.42
C ASN A 50 14.78 1.76 1.90
N VAL A 51 14.10 0.73 1.41
CA VAL A 51 14.04 0.37 -0.03
C VAL A 51 12.77 0.88 -0.72
N GLU A 52 12.09 1.87 -0.13
CA GLU A 52 10.83 2.42 -0.66
C GLU A 52 10.96 3.11 -2.02
N THR A 53 12.17 3.53 -2.42
CA THR A 53 12.41 4.16 -3.71
C THR A 53 12.99 3.18 -4.72
N PRO A 54 12.68 3.32 -6.03
CA PRO A 54 13.24 2.47 -7.08
C PRO A 54 14.77 2.46 -7.09
N ASP A 55 15.42 3.59 -6.80
CA ASP A 55 16.88 3.68 -6.80
C ASP A 55 17.50 2.87 -5.66
N ARG A 56 16.90 2.92 -4.47
CA ARG A 56 17.32 2.08 -3.33
C ARG A 56 17.04 0.60 -3.56
N ALA A 57 15.91 0.28 -4.22
CA ALA A 57 15.58 -1.09 -4.56
C ALA A 57 16.59 -1.71 -5.56
N LYS A 58 17.15 -0.91 -6.48
CA LYS A 58 18.20 -1.36 -7.42
C LYS A 58 19.52 -1.71 -6.74
N GLU A 59 19.79 -1.20 -5.54
CA GLU A 59 20.99 -1.55 -4.77
C GLU A 59 20.94 -2.98 -4.22
N ILE A 60 19.76 -3.61 -4.18
CA ILE A 60 19.58 -4.96 -3.65
C ILE A 60 20.30 -5.97 -4.56
N ILE A 61 21.30 -6.64 -4.00
CA ILE A 61 22.00 -7.74 -4.66
C ILE A 61 21.17 -9.00 -4.50
N ILE A 62 20.72 -9.57 -5.62
CA ILE A 62 19.91 -10.80 -5.67
C ILE A 62 20.77 -11.93 -6.23
N PRO A 63 21.01 -13.01 -5.48
CA PRO A 63 21.66 -14.23 -5.97
C PRO A 63 20.91 -14.86 -7.16
N ASP A 64 21.62 -15.46 -8.11
CA ASP A 64 21.03 -15.99 -9.35
C ASP A 64 19.95 -17.06 -9.10
N ASN A 65 20.17 -17.92 -8.10
CA ASN A 65 19.20 -18.96 -7.72
C ASN A 65 17.88 -18.37 -7.17
N ILE A 66 17.91 -17.19 -6.55
CA ILE A 66 16.71 -16.50 -6.04
C ILE A 66 16.03 -15.70 -7.14
N LYS A 67 16.82 -15.15 -8.07
CA LYS A 67 16.34 -14.35 -9.18
C LYS A 67 15.34 -15.12 -10.06
N GLU A 68 15.63 -16.38 -10.35
CA GLU A 68 14.75 -17.26 -11.14
C GLU A 68 13.39 -17.45 -10.45
N ILE A 69 13.40 -17.76 -9.14
CA ILE A 69 12.20 -17.94 -8.33
C ILE A 69 11.34 -16.66 -8.29
N ILE A 70 11.99 -15.49 -8.17
CA ILE A 70 11.27 -14.21 -8.18
C ILE A 70 10.63 -13.97 -9.56
N CYS A 71 11.35 -14.22 -10.65
CA CYS A 71 10.80 -14.06 -12.00
C CYS A 71 9.57 -14.95 -12.23
N GLU A 72 9.61 -16.20 -11.79
CA GLU A 72 8.46 -17.11 -11.85
C GLU A 72 7.31 -16.64 -10.94
N SER A 73 7.61 -16.22 -9.72
CA SER A 73 6.59 -15.71 -8.80
C SER A 73 5.90 -14.46 -9.35
N VAL A 74 6.65 -13.58 -10.02
CA VAL A 74 6.11 -12.39 -10.69
C VAL A 74 5.21 -12.79 -11.85
N SER A 75 5.57 -13.79 -12.65
CA SER A 75 4.73 -14.21 -13.79
C SER A 75 3.41 -14.83 -13.33
N VAL A 76 3.38 -15.51 -12.18
CA VAL A 76 2.16 -16.08 -11.59
C VAL A 76 1.29 -15.03 -10.90
N ASN A 77 1.88 -14.05 -10.22
CA ASN A 77 1.13 -13.08 -9.41
C ASN A 77 0.87 -11.73 -10.12
N SER A 78 1.31 -11.58 -11.37
CA SER A 78 1.02 -10.40 -12.17
C SER A 78 -0.31 -10.56 -12.92
N SER A 79 -1.17 -9.54 -12.84
CA SER A 79 -2.38 -9.43 -13.66
C SER A 79 -2.17 -8.37 -14.74
N TYR A 80 -2.90 -8.47 -15.85
CA TYR A 80 -2.92 -7.44 -16.89
C TYR A 80 -3.37 -6.06 -16.37
N SER A 81 -4.10 -6.02 -15.24
CA SER A 81 -4.55 -4.79 -14.59
C SER A 81 -3.45 -4.07 -13.80
N SER A 82 -2.29 -4.70 -13.61
CA SER A 82 -1.16 -4.12 -12.88
C SER A 82 -0.62 -2.91 -13.63
N LYS A 83 -0.90 -1.70 -13.12
CA LYS A 83 -0.33 -0.46 -13.65
C LYS A 83 1.06 -0.25 -13.07
N LEU A 84 2.08 -0.47 -13.90
CA LEU A 84 3.45 -0.10 -13.57
C LEU A 84 3.57 1.43 -13.63
N LEU A 85 3.80 2.05 -12.47
CA LEU A 85 4.12 3.47 -12.39
C LEU A 85 5.61 3.62 -12.73
N VAL A 86 5.90 3.86 -14.02
CA VAL A 86 7.25 4.19 -14.49
C VAL A 86 7.39 5.71 -14.41
N ASN A 87 8.17 6.20 -13.44
CA ASN A 87 8.65 7.58 -13.39
C ASN A 87 10.09 7.63 -13.90
#